data_AF-W4Q195-F1
#
_entry.id   AF-W4Q195-F1
#
_cell.length_a   1.000
_cell.length_b   1.000
_cell.length_c   1.000
_cell.angle_alpha   90.00
_cell.angle_beta   90.00
_cell.angle_gamma   90.00
#
_symmetry.space_group_name_H-M   'P 1'
#
loop_
_entity.id
_entity.type
_entity.pdbx_description
1 polymer ?
#
loop_
_entity_poly.entity_id
_entity_poly.type
_entity_poly.pdbx_seq_one_letter_code
_entity_poly.pdbx_strand_id
1 'polypeptide(L)' 'MKAIDPNNLGERENYHFLTGVIIPRPVAFVTTVSKYSNVLNGAPFSYFNIISSNPPLISISVQRKKGR' A
#
# COMPACT_ATOMS: atom_id res chain seq x y z
N MET A 1 20.51 -19.03 -8.78
CA MET A 1 19.46 -18.18 -8.17
C MET A 1 19.98 -17.68 -6.84
N LYS A 2 19.86 -16.38 -6.53
CA LYS A 2 20.35 -15.85 -5.24
C LYS A 2 19.22 -15.94 -4.23
N ALA A 3 19.44 -16.66 -3.13
CA ALA A 3 18.52 -16.67 -2.00
C ALA A 3 18.59 -15.32 -1.27
N ILE A 4 17.44 -14.79 -0.88
CA ILE A 4 17.32 -13.55 -0.12
C ILE A 4 16.52 -13.89 1.14
N ASP A 5 17.15 -13.73 2.30
CA ASP A 5 16.49 -13.87 3.60
C ASP A 5 16.07 -12.48 4.09
N PRO A 6 14.77 -12.20 4.22
CA PRO A 6 14.29 -10.88 4.66
C PRO A 6 14.71 -10.53 6.08
N ASN A 7 15.06 -11.50 6.93
CA ASN A 7 15.55 -11.24 8.29
C ASN A 7 16.96 -10.66 8.30
N ASN A 8 17.72 -10.86 7.22
CA ASN A 8 19.06 -10.30 7.05
C ASN A 8 19.05 -8.93 6.36
N LEU A 9 17.86 -8.38 6.05
CA LEU A 9 17.67 -7.09 5.39
C LEU A 9 17.00 -6.09 6.34
N GLY A 10 17.35 -4.82 6.22
CA GLY A 10 16.62 -3.74 6.90
C GLY A 10 15.21 -3.55 6.32
N GLU A 11 14.30 -2.92 7.08
CA GLU A 11 12.93 -2.62 6.63
C GLU A 11 12.90 -1.88 5.28
N ARG A 12 13.78 -0.90 5.10
CA ARG A 12 13.89 -0.12 3.86
C ARG A 12 14.35 -0.97 2.68
N GLU A 13 15.26 -1.92 2.89
CA GLU A 13 15.74 -2.81 1.84
C GLU A 13 14.66 -3.79 1.42
N ASN A 14 13.94 -4.37 2.39
CA ASN A 14 12.77 -5.20 2.14
C ASN A 14 11.68 -4.42 1.39
N TYR A 15 11.42 -3.15 1.76
CA TYR A 15 10.50 -2.28 1.04
C TYR A 15 10.93 -2.07 -0.41
N HIS A 16 12.20 -1.74 -0.66
CA HIS A 16 12.71 -1.54 -2.01
C HIS A 16 12.67 -2.83 -2.83
N PHE A 17 12.98 -3.97 -2.21
CA PHE A 17 12.89 -5.27 -2.87
C PHE A 17 11.47 -5.57 -3.31
N LEU A 18 10.49 -5.54 -2.39
CA LEU A 18 9.08 -5.82 -2.70
C LEU A 18 8.52 -4.86 -3.75
N THR A 19 8.82 -3.56 -3.62
CA THR A 19 8.34 -2.55 -4.59
C THR A 19 9.06 -2.60 -5.93
N GLY A 20 10.24 -3.21 -6.00
CA GLY A 20 10.97 -3.45 -7.25
C GLY A 20 10.50 -4.69 -8.00
N VAL A 21 10.06 -5.74 -7.29
CA VAL A 21 9.71 -7.04 -7.90
C VAL A 21 8.21 -7.22 -8.14
N ILE A 22 7.35 -6.59 -7.33
CA ILE A 22 5.88 -6.65 -7.50
C ILE A 22 5.46 -5.49 -8.39
N ILE A 23 5.53 -5.67 -9.71
CA ILE A 23 5.20 -4.67 -10.74
C ILE A 23 4.52 -5.32 -11.96
N PRO A 24 3.69 -4.58 -12.73
CA PRO A 24 3.20 -3.23 -12.46
C PRO A 24 2.17 -3.21 -11.31
N ARG A 25 2.06 -2.09 -10.60
CA ARG A 25 1.04 -1.90 -9.54
C ARG A 25 0.00 -0.88 -9.97
N PRO A 26 -1.30 -1.22 -9.99
CA PRO A 26 -2.34 -0.22 -10.19
C PRO A 26 -2.31 0.78 -9.03
N VAL A 27 -2.62 2.04 -9.32
CA VAL A 27 -2.62 3.12 -8.32
C VAL A 27 -4.05 3.56 -8.06
N ALA A 28 -4.51 3.42 -6.81
CA ALA A 28 -5.76 3.99 -6.35
C ALA A 28 -5.50 5.41 -5.83
N PHE A 29 -6.15 6.42 -6.43
CA PHE A 29 -6.21 7.76 -5.84
C PHE A 29 -7.43 7.84 -4.93
N VAL A 30 -7.19 7.91 -3.62
CA VAL A 30 -8.23 7.82 -2.59
C VAL A 30 -8.48 9.19 -1.99
N THR A 31 -9.76 9.59 -1.92
CA THR A 31 -10.20 10.79 -1.22
C THR A 31 -10.93 10.47 0.07
N THR A 32 -10.75 11.30 1.10
CA THR A 32 -11.47 11.18 2.38
C THR A 32 -11.81 12.56 2.94
N VAL A 33 -12.86 12.66 3.75
CA VAL A 33 -13.23 13.91 4.42
C VAL A 33 -12.90 13.80 5.90
N SER A 34 -12.14 14.76 6.41
CA SER A 34 -11.82 14.84 7.83
C SER A 34 -13.08 15.13 8.65
N LYS A 35 -13.36 14.30 9.66
CA LYS A 35 -14.50 14.52 10.57
C LYS A 35 -14.37 15.80 11.39
N TYR A 36 -13.15 16.23 11.71
CA TYR A 36 -12.91 17.36 12.61
C TYR A 36 -12.86 18.70 11.88
N SER A 37 -12.20 18.73 10.72
CA SER A 37 -11.93 19.96 9.98
C SER A 37 -12.78 20.12 8.72
N ASN A 38 -13.54 19.09 8.34
CA ASN A 38 -14.29 19.02 7.08
C ASN A 38 -13.41 19.23 5.82
N VAL A 39 -12.10 19.03 5.96
CA VAL A 39 -11.13 19.15 4.86
C VAL A 39 -11.16 17.87 4.01
N LEU A 40 -11.22 18.04 2.69
CA LEU A 40 -11.04 16.98 1.71
C LEU A 40 -9.55 16.63 1.57
N ASN A 41 -9.20 15.37 1.81
CA ASN A 41 -7.88 14.81 1.62
C ASN A 41 -7.85 13.98 0.33
N GLY A 42 -6.68 13.86 -0.28
CA GLY A 42 -6.44 13.00 -1.44
C GLY A 42 -5.03 12.45 -1.43
N ALA A 43 -4.86 11.14 -1.62
CA ALA A 43 -3.54 10.50 -1.68
C ALA A 43 -3.53 9.26 -2.59
N PRO A 44 -2.40 9.00 -3.31
CA PRO A 44 -2.23 7.80 -4.13
C PRO A 44 -1.71 6.60 -3.32
N PHE A 45 -2.24 5.41 -3.60
CA PHE A 45 -1.82 4.14 -3.00
C PHE A 45 -1.60 3.07 -4.07
N SER A 46 -0.40 2.47 -4.11
CA SER A 46 -0.07 1.39 -5.05
C SER A 46 -0.21 -0.01 -4.46
N TYR A 47 -0.48 -0.13 -3.15
CA TYR A 47 -0.82 -1.41 -2.51
C TYR A 47 -2.32 -1.62 -2.63
N PHE A 48 -2.79 -1.77 -3.86
CA PHE A 48 -4.20 -1.78 -4.26
C PHE A 48 -4.49 -3.00 -5.16
N ASN A 49 -5.60 -3.70 -4.87
CA ASN A 49 -6.05 -4.82 -5.70
C ASN A 49 -7.56 -5.11 -5.52
N ILE A 50 -8.14 -5.87 -6.45
CA ILE A 50 -9.49 -6.45 -6.35
C ILE A 50 -9.45 -7.66 -5.41
N ILE A 51 -10.50 -7.84 -4.60
CA ILE A 51 -10.67 -9.00 -3.72
C ILE A 51 -11.77 -9.94 -4.25
N SER A 52 -12.95 -9.40 -4.55
CA SER A 52 -14.10 -10.18 -5.02
C SER A 52 -14.95 -9.35 -5.98
N SER A 53 -15.64 -10.02 -6.89
CA SER A 53 -16.64 -9.41 -7.78
C SER A 53 -18.06 -9.52 -7.24
N ASN A 54 -18.34 -10.47 -6.33
CA ASN A 54 -19.65 -10.64 -5.70
C ASN A 54 -19.52 -11.08 -4.22
N PRO A 55 -19.77 -10.18 -3.25
CA PRO A 55 -19.96 -8.74 -3.45
C PRO A 55 -18.69 -8.08 -4.00
N PRO A 56 -18.81 -6.92 -4.68
CA PRO A 56 -17.66 -6.20 -5.21
C PRO A 56 -16.81 -5.65 -4.06
N LEU A 57 -15.59 -6.19 -3.91
CA LEU A 57 -14.66 -5.84 -2.84
C LEU A 57 -13.28 -5.51 -3.40
N ILE A 58 -12.64 -4.51 -2.81
CA ILE A 58 -11.25 -4.11 -3.09
C ILE A 58 -10.47 -3.97 -1.79
N SER A 59 -9.14 -4.05 -1.88
CA SER A 59 -8.22 -3.81 -0.77
C SER A 59 -7.31 -2.64 -1.08
N ILE A 60 -7.10 -1.77 -0.08
CA ILE A 60 -6.05 -0.73 -0.11
C ILE A 60 -5.28 -0.82 1.22
N SER A 61 -3.97 -1.04 1.15
CA SER A 61 -3.12 -1.04 2.34
C SER A 61 -2.56 0.35 2.61
N VAL A 62 -3.00 0.97 3.72
CA VAL A 62 -2.55 2.30 4.16
C VAL A 62 -1.51 2.14 5.27
N GLN A 63 -0.28 2.62 5.02
CA GLN A 63 0.79 2.56 6.02
C GLN A 63 0.60 3.62 7.12
N ARG A 64 0.94 3.26 8.35
CA ARG A 64 0.98 4.18 9.50
C ARG A 64 2.35 4.81 9.64
N LYS A 65 2.38 6.10 10.01
CA LYS A 65 3.64 6.78 10.32
C LYS A 65 4.02 6.48 11.78
N LYS A 66 5.17 5.82 12.00
CA LYS A 66 5.65 5.41 13.35
C LYS A 66 4.71 4.44 14.10
N GLY A 67 3.97 3.60 13.37
CA GLY A 67 3.09 2.58 13.96
C GLY A 67 1.85 3.12 14.70
N ARG A 68 1.62 4.44 14.69
CA ARG A 68 0.43 5.08 15.27
C ARG A 68 -0.63 5.34 14.22
#